data_AF-A0A3D5X9W7-F1
#
_entry.id   AF-A0A3D5X9W7-F1
#
_cell.length_a   1.000
_cell.length_b   1.000
_cell.length_c   1.000
_cell.angle_alpha   90.00
_cell.angle_beta   90.00
_cell.angle_gamma   90.00
#
_symmetry.space_group_name_H-M   'P 1'
#
loop_
_entity.id
_entity.type
_entity.pdbx_description
1 polymer ?
#
loop_
_entity_poly.entity_id
_entity_poly.type
_entity_poly.pdbx_seq_one_letter_code
_entity_poly.pdbx_strand_id
1 'polypeptide(L)'
;MKPTLTKLFLIGFLFIALTGMKPTDSKKYVKFSDKLYVSRYELTNIEYREFLAELQSNNELTELYVCLPDSALWTKMFEYSYNEPYVSHYHKHPAYNNYPVVNISKQGIEHFCNWLSDKYNNDSKKGFKKVKFRLPTEKE
;
A
#
# COMPACT_ATOMS: atom_id res chain seq x y z
N MET A 1 -43.42 -38.78 -15.84
CA MET A 1 -43.04 -38.32 -14.49
C MET A 1 -41.99 -37.23 -14.59
N LYS A 2 -42.18 -36.09 -13.91
CA LYS A 2 -41.09 -35.33 -13.23
C LYS A 2 -41.08 -35.85 -11.76
N PRO A 3 -40.09 -35.64 -10.85
CA PRO A 3 -38.97 -34.68 -10.80
C PRO A 3 -37.80 -35.05 -11.77
N THR A 4 -36.61 -34.43 -11.80
CA THR A 4 -35.91 -33.58 -10.80
C THR A 4 -35.08 -32.46 -11.44
N LEU A 5 -34.56 -31.55 -10.62
CA LEU A 5 -33.68 -30.43 -10.95
C LEU A 5 -32.40 -30.55 -10.11
N THR A 6 -31.25 -30.85 -10.72
CA THR A 6 -29.94 -30.76 -10.04
C THR A 6 -29.11 -29.67 -10.70
N LYS A 7 -29.13 -28.47 -10.13
CA LYS A 7 -28.31 -27.33 -10.57
C LYS A 7 -26.84 -27.62 -10.27
N LEU A 8 -26.02 -27.83 -11.29
CA LEU A 8 -24.56 -27.80 -11.13
C LEU A 8 -24.07 -26.36 -11.38
N PHE A 9 -24.08 -25.56 -10.32
CA PHE A 9 -23.57 -24.19 -10.32
C PHE A 9 -22.02 -24.22 -10.29
N LEU A 10 -21.41 -24.53 -11.44
CA LEU A 10 -19.95 -24.55 -11.62
C LEU A 10 -19.46 -23.26 -12.31
N ILE A 11 -19.98 -22.13 -11.82
CA ILE A 11 -19.47 -20.77 -12.07
C ILE A 11 -19.09 -20.21 -10.69
N GLY A 12 -18.04 -20.78 -10.10
CA GLY A 12 -17.52 -20.42 -8.80
C GLY A 12 -16.02 -20.22 -8.86
N PHE A 13 -15.54 -19.05 -8.42
CA PHE A 13 -14.14 -18.78 -8.10
C PHE A 13 -13.10 -18.72 -9.23
N LEU A 14 -13.51 -18.46 -10.48
CA LEU A 14 -12.64 -17.73 -11.44
C LEU A 14 -12.99 -16.23 -11.52
N PHE A 15 -13.47 -15.68 -10.42
CA PHE A 15 -13.47 -14.25 -10.09
C PHE A 15 -12.54 -14.02 -8.89
N ILE A 16 -11.28 -14.47 -9.00
CA ILE A 16 -10.21 -13.77 -8.29
C ILE A 16 -10.22 -12.37 -8.91
N ALA A 17 -10.68 -11.41 -8.13
CA ALA A 17 -10.97 -10.09 -8.65
C ALA A 17 -9.73 -9.53 -9.36
N LEU A 18 -9.94 -9.10 -10.61
CA LEU A 18 -9.35 -7.85 -11.07
C LEU A 18 -9.67 -6.81 -10.01
N THR A 19 -8.79 -6.64 -9.04
CA THR A 19 -8.79 -5.52 -8.11
C THR A 19 -8.33 -4.30 -8.88
N GLY A 20 -9.17 -3.87 -9.83
CA GLY A 20 -9.14 -2.51 -10.29
C GLY A 20 -9.23 -1.62 -9.07
N MET A 21 -8.25 -0.73 -8.92
CA MET A 21 -8.21 0.26 -7.86
C MET A 21 -9.62 0.87 -7.71
N LYS A 22 -10.18 0.81 -6.51
CA LYS A 22 -11.49 1.43 -6.26
C LYS A 22 -11.36 2.92 -6.59
N PRO A 23 -12.24 3.48 -7.43
CA PRO A 23 -12.08 4.83 -7.93
C PRO A 23 -12.18 5.81 -6.76
N THR A 24 -11.06 6.49 -6.48
CA THR A 24 -10.93 7.61 -5.55
C THR A 24 -11.69 7.44 -4.22
N ASP A 25 -11.07 6.77 -3.25
CA ASP A 25 -11.61 6.71 -1.88
C ASP A 25 -11.64 8.11 -1.25
N SER A 26 -12.78 8.78 -1.36
CA SER A 26 -12.99 10.17 -0.93
C SER A 26 -12.83 10.40 0.57
N LYS A 27 -12.74 9.32 1.36
CA LYS A 27 -12.45 9.38 2.80
C LYS A 27 -10.96 9.36 3.12
N LYS A 28 -10.11 8.91 2.20
CA LYS A 28 -8.65 8.78 2.42
C LYS A 28 -7.91 10.11 2.36
N TYR A 29 -8.42 11.11 1.63
CA TYR A 29 -7.76 12.40 1.46
C TYR A 29 -8.64 13.57 1.92
N VAL A 30 -8.03 14.57 2.54
CA VAL A 30 -8.68 15.81 2.98
C VAL A 30 -8.13 16.97 2.16
N LYS A 31 -8.99 17.90 1.70
CA LYS A 31 -8.56 19.12 1.02
C LYS A 31 -7.88 20.06 2.03
N PHE A 32 -6.60 20.35 1.84
CA PHE A 32 -5.84 21.30 2.64
C PHE A 32 -5.87 22.71 2.02
N SER A 33 -5.73 22.80 0.69
CA SER A 33 -5.85 24.05 -0.07
C SER A 33 -6.46 23.78 -1.44
N ASP A 34 -6.64 24.81 -2.27
CA ASP A 34 -7.28 24.68 -3.60
C ASP A 34 -6.59 23.69 -4.54
N LYS A 35 -5.30 23.42 -4.34
CA LYS A 35 -4.50 22.51 -5.17
C LYS A 35 -3.79 21.42 -4.36
N LEU A 36 -4.06 21.32 -3.05
CA LEU A 36 -3.40 20.36 -2.16
C LEU A 36 -4.42 19.54 -1.39
N TYR A 37 -4.21 18.22 -1.41
CA TYR A 37 -4.90 17.25 -0.59
C TYR A 37 -3.86 16.47 0.22
N VAL A 38 -4.18 16.18 1.48
CA VAL A 38 -3.30 15.44 2.41
C VAL A 38 -4.01 14.14 2.81
N SER A 39 -3.26 13.06 3.03
CA SER A 39 -3.82 11.80 3.52
C SER A 39 -4.37 11.96 4.94
N ARG A 40 -5.58 11.46 5.18
CA ARG A 40 -6.25 11.51 6.49
C ARG A 40 -5.61 10.61 7.54
N TYR A 41 -4.94 9.56 7.08
CA TYR A 41 -4.33 8.51 7.88
C TYR A 41 -2.91 8.25 7.35
N GLU A 42 -2.10 7.60 8.17
CA GLU A 42 -0.76 7.13 7.82
C GLU A 42 -0.82 6.11 6.68
N LEU A 43 0.30 5.99 5.95
CA LEU A 43 0.49 4.92 4.98
C LEU A 43 0.54 3.57 5.70
N THR A 44 -0.22 2.59 5.23
CA THR A 44 -0.34 1.29 5.90
C THR A 44 0.66 0.25 5.40
N ASN A 45 0.92 -0.80 6.20
CA ASN A 45 1.79 -1.90 5.79
C ASN A 45 1.32 -2.59 4.50
N ILE A 46 0.00 -2.76 4.30
CA ILE A 46 -0.51 -3.40 3.07
C ILE A 46 -0.20 -2.55 1.83
N GLU A 47 -0.44 -1.24 1.88
CA GLU A 47 -0.20 -0.33 0.75
C GLU A 47 1.29 -0.21 0.40
N TYR A 48 2.17 -0.22 1.40
CA TYR A 48 3.62 -0.21 1.14
C TYR A 48 4.11 -1.55 0.59
N ARG A 49 3.53 -2.69 1.02
CA ARG A 49 3.85 -3.99 0.43
C ARG A 49 3.37 -4.15 -1.01
N GLU A 50 2.24 -3.54 -1.40
CA GLU A 50 1.80 -3.52 -2.80
C GLU A 50 2.85 -2.86 -3.70
N PHE A 51 3.42 -1.73 -3.26
CA PHE A 51 4.55 -1.07 -3.92
C PHE A 51 5.80 -1.97 -3.99
N LEU A 52 6.23 -2.56 -2.88
CA LEU A 52 7.42 -3.44 -2.86
C LEU A 52 7.24 -4.69 -3.74
N ALA A 53 6.03 -5.27 -3.76
CA ALA A 53 5.70 -6.42 -4.62
C ALA A 53 5.77 -6.05 -6.11
N GLU A 54 5.44 -4.81 -6.46
CA GLU A 54 5.57 -4.34 -7.84
C GLU A 54 7.03 -4.18 -8.27
N LEU A 55 7.87 -3.52 -7.46
CA LEU A 55 9.33 -3.45 -7.70
C LEU A 55 9.94 -4.85 -7.86
N GLN A 56 9.53 -5.79 -7.00
CA GLN A 56 9.94 -7.19 -7.09
C GLN A 56 9.48 -7.84 -8.40
N SER A 57 8.25 -7.59 -8.85
CA SER A 57 7.71 -8.15 -10.10
C SER A 57 8.38 -7.57 -11.36
N ASN A 58 8.82 -6.31 -11.29
CA ASN A 58 9.58 -5.62 -12.34
C ASN A 58 11.07 -6.01 -12.37
N ASN A 59 11.54 -6.79 -11.38
CA ASN A 59 12.95 -7.12 -11.16
C ASN A 59 13.84 -5.87 -10.86
N GLU A 60 13.26 -4.84 -10.25
CA GLU A 60 13.92 -3.59 -9.82
C GLU A 60 14.61 -3.79 -8.46
N LEU A 61 15.57 -4.73 -8.42
CA LEU A 61 16.13 -5.27 -7.17
C LEU A 61 16.95 -4.23 -6.36
N THR A 62 17.58 -3.27 -7.03
CA THR A 62 18.37 -2.21 -6.39
C THR A 62 17.44 -1.25 -5.64
N GLU A 63 16.40 -0.79 -6.32
CA GLU A 63 15.35 0.09 -5.81
C GLU A 63 14.58 -0.62 -4.69
N LEU A 64 14.23 -1.89 -4.88
CA LEU A 64 13.59 -2.72 -3.88
C LEU A 64 14.40 -2.74 -2.57
N TYR A 65 15.70 -3.02 -2.64
CA TYR A 65 16.56 -3.08 -1.44
C TYR A 65 16.62 -1.74 -0.68
N VAL A 66 16.69 -0.62 -1.40
CA VAL A 66 16.65 0.74 -0.81
C VAL A 66 15.30 1.06 -0.15
N CYS A 67 14.23 0.45 -0.64
CA CYS A 67 12.86 0.66 -0.15
C CYS A 67 12.43 -0.29 0.96
N LEU A 68 13.16 -1.38 1.24
CA LEU A 68 12.79 -2.33 2.30
C LEU A 68 12.81 -1.67 3.70
N PRO A 69 11.80 -1.91 4.56
CA PRO A 69 11.85 -1.45 5.95
C PRO A 69 12.92 -2.18 6.77
N ASP A 70 13.71 -1.47 7.58
CA ASP A 70 14.66 -2.09 8.52
C ASP A 70 13.91 -2.65 9.74
N SER A 71 13.53 -3.93 9.66
CA SER A 71 12.86 -4.62 10.75
C SER A 71 13.72 -4.77 12.01
N ALA A 72 15.05 -4.65 11.92
CA ALA A 72 15.94 -4.79 13.07
C ALA A 72 15.90 -3.57 14.02
N LEU A 73 15.35 -2.43 13.59
CA LEU A 73 15.16 -1.26 14.48
C LEU A 73 14.17 -1.56 15.63
N TRP A 74 13.30 -2.56 15.50
CA TRP A 74 12.41 -2.98 16.59
C TRP A 74 13.15 -3.45 17.85
N THR A 75 14.34 -4.03 17.71
CA THR A 75 15.19 -4.44 18.84
C THR A 75 16.35 -3.45 19.07
N LYS A 76 17.04 -3.02 18.01
CA LYS A 76 18.19 -2.09 18.11
C LYS A 76 17.86 -0.75 18.80
N MET A 77 16.65 -0.24 18.66
CA MET A 77 16.24 1.05 19.26
C MET A 77 15.58 0.88 20.64
N PHE A 78 15.31 -0.36 21.06
CA PHE A 78 14.46 -0.67 22.21
C PHE A 78 15.01 -1.87 22.99
N GLU A 79 16.31 -1.87 23.31
CA GLU A 79 17.06 -3.00 23.90
C GLU A 79 16.44 -3.57 25.19
N TYR A 80 15.66 -2.77 25.93
CA TYR A 80 14.98 -3.16 27.17
C TYR A 80 13.50 -3.56 26.96
N SER A 81 13.03 -3.71 25.72
CA SER A 81 11.65 -4.06 25.37
C SER A 81 11.58 -5.38 24.59
N TYR A 82 10.61 -6.23 24.92
CA TYR A 82 10.38 -7.49 24.23
C TYR A 82 9.66 -7.28 22.88
N ASN A 83 10.44 -6.90 21.86
CA ASN A 83 9.97 -6.49 20.54
C ASN A 83 10.34 -7.48 19.41
N GLU A 84 11.03 -8.58 19.74
CA GLU A 84 11.44 -9.64 18.80
C GLU A 84 10.30 -10.13 17.88
N PRO A 85 9.04 -10.30 18.33
CA PRO A 85 7.95 -10.68 17.43
C PRO A 85 7.68 -9.67 16.31
N TYR A 86 7.89 -8.37 16.56
CA TYR A 86 7.64 -7.31 15.57
C TYR A 86 8.67 -7.34 14.43
N VAL A 87 9.92 -7.76 14.69
CA VAL A 87 10.96 -7.94 13.67
C VAL A 87 10.49 -8.90 12.56
N SER A 88 9.84 -9.99 12.94
CA SER A 88 9.36 -11.01 12.01
C SER A 88 7.97 -10.69 11.43
N HIS A 89 7.08 -10.10 12.23
CA HIS A 89 5.66 -10.06 11.90
C HIS A 89 5.10 -8.68 11.55
N TYR A 90 5.64 -7.57 12.06
CA TYR A 90 4.96 -6.27 11.96
C TYR A 90 4.69 -5.84 10.52
N HIS A 91 5.72 -5.83 9.66
CA HIS A 91 5.51 -5.44 8.27
C HIS A 91 4.83 -6.53 7.42
N LYS A 92 4.95 -7.81 7.81
CA LYS A 92 4.65 -8.96 6.93
C LYS A 92 3.32 -9.66 7.22
N HIS A 93 2.87 -9.69 8.47
CA HIS A 93 1.74 -10.53 8.90
C HIS A 93 0.38 -9.85 8.66
N PRO A 94 -0.66 -10.57 8.18
CA PRO A 94 -1.97 -9.99 7.87
C PRO A 94 -2.65 -9.17 8.98
N ALA A 95 -2.41 -9.54 10.24
CA ALA A 95 -2.95 -8.80 11.40
C ALA A 95 -2.50 -7.32 11.45
N TYR A 96 -1.34 -7.00 10.87
CA TYR A 96 -0.77 -5.64 10.84
C TYR A 96 -1.04 -4.89 9.54
N ASN A 97 -1.89 -5.41 8.64
CA ASN A 97 -2.16 -4.82 7.32
C ASN A 97 -2.53 -3.34 7.38
N ASN A 98 -3.45 -2.99 8.29
CA ASN A 98 -4.00 -1.63 8.43
C ASN A 98 -3.23 -0.79 9.44
N TYR A 99 -2.10 -1.28 9.97
CA TYR A 99 -1.22 -0.52 10.86
C TYR A 99 -0.28 0.34 10.01
N PRO A 100 0.20 1.48 10.52
CA PRO A 100 1.18 2.31 9.82
C PRO A 100 2.42 1.50 9.40
N VAL A 101 2.98 1.79 8.23
CA VAL A 101 4.32 1.32 7.89
C VAL A 101 5.36 2.11 8.69
N VAL A 102 6.35 1.41 9.23
CA VAL A 102 7.43 1.99 10.05
C VAL A 102 8.79 1.51 9.55
N ASN A 103 9.87 2.13 10.05
CA ASN A 103 11.26 1.77 9.74
C ASN A 103 11.66 1.87 8.26
N ILE A 104 10.96 2.70 7.48
CA ILE A 104 11.30 3.00 6.08
C ILE A 104 12.26 4.18 5.97
N SER A 105 13.15 4.13 4.98
CA SER A 105 14.07 5.23 4.68
C SER A 105 13.31 6.42 4.03
N LYS A 106 13.83 7.64 4.19
CA LYS A 106 13.29 8.82 3.49
C LYS A 106 13.29 8.62 1.97
N GLN A 107 14.34 8.00 1.44
CA GLN A 107 14.43 7.66 0.02
C GLN A 107 13.33 6.66 -0.38
N GLY A 108 13.08 5.61 0.41
CA GLY A 108 12.03 4.62 0.13
C GLY A 108 10.63 5.24 0.02
N ILE A 109 10.28 6.16 0.93
CA ILE A 109 8.98 6.85 0.86
C ILE A 109 8.90 7.86 -0.30
N GLU A 110 10.02 8.46 -0.72
CA GLU A 110 10.08 9.30 -1.93
C GLU A 110 9.89 8.47 -3.21
N HIS A 111 10.49 7.27 -3.29
CA HIS A 111 10.23 6.30 -4.36
C HIS A 111 8.76 5.84 -4.38
N PHE A 112 8.18 5.50 -3.23
CA PHE A 112 6.74 5.19 -3.11
C PHE A 112 5.85 6.33 -3.62
N CYS A 113 6.20 7.59 -3.30
CA CYS A 113 5.45 8.76 -3.76
C CYS A 113 5.52 8.95 -5.29
N ASN A 114 6.66 8.65 -5.91
CA ASN A 114 6.81 8.66 -7.37
C ASN A 114 5.97 7.53 -8.00
N TRP A 115 6.11 6.29 -7.51
CA TRP A 115 5.30 5.14 -7.95
C TRP A 115 3.80 5.42 -7.87
N LEU A 116 3.31 5.97 -6.75
CA LEU A 116 1.90 6.30 -6.56
C LEU A 116 1.44 7.42 -7.52
N SER A 117 2.32 8.36 -7.85
CA SER A 117 2.06 9.38 -8.87
C SER A 117 1.89 8.76 -10.26
N ASP A 118 2.77 7.83 -10.63
CA ASP A 118 2.70 7.18 -11.94
C ASP A 118 1.49 6.24 -12.04
N LYS A 119 1.21 5.46 -11.00
CA LYS A 119 -0.04 4.67 -10.89
C LYS A 119 -1.28 5.53 -11.10
N TYR A 120 -1.42 6.62 -10.33
CA TYR A 120 -2.57 7.50 -10.42
C TYR A 120 -2.67 8.20 -11.79
N ASN A 121 -1.55 8.65 -12.33
CA ASN A 121 -1.53 9.37 -13.61
C ASN A 121 -1.79 8.44 -14.81
N ASN A 122 -1.49 7.15 -14.69
CA ASN A 122 -1.78 6.14 -15.71
C ASN A 122 -3.20 5.54 -15.62
N ASP A 123 -3.94 5.78 -14.52
CA ASP A 123 -5.35 5.39 -14.43
C ASP A 123 -6.24 6.25 -15.35
N SER A 124 -6.88 5.59 -16.32
CA SER A 124 -7.89 6.20 -17.20
C SER A 124 -9.13 6.76 -16.48
N LYS A 125 -9.42 6.29 -15.25
CA LYS A 125 -10.61 6.66 -14.45
C LYS A 125 -10.31 7.71 -13.38
N LYS A 126 -9.13 8.32 -13.39
CA LYS A 126 -8.70 9.36 -12.44
C LYS A 126 -9.59 10.61 -12.47
N GLY A 127 -9.92 11.13 -11.28
CA GLY A 127 -10.69 12.36 -11.13
C GLY A 127 -9.91 13.66 -11.40
N PHE A 128 -8.57 13.62 -11.33
CA PHE A 128 -7.69 14.75 -11.60
C PHE A 128 -6.75 14.46 -12.77
N LYS A 129 -6.57 15.42 -13.70
CA LYS A 129 -5.81 15.22 -14.94
C LYS A 129 -4.35 14.82 -14.71
N LYS A 130 -3.68 15.46 -13.75
CA LYS A 130 -2.29 15.17 -13.33
C LYS A 130 -2.14 15.45 -11.84
N VAL A 131 -1.60 14.50 -11.09
CA VAL A 131 -1.32 14.60 -9.64
C VAL A 131 0.14 14.24 -9.37
N LYS A 132 0.74 14.86 -8.36
CA LYS A 132 2.04 14.47 -7.82
C LYS A 132 1.88 14.21 -6.32
N PHE A 133 2.08 12.97 -5.91
CA PHE A 133 2.25 12.61 -4.50
C PHE A 133 3.69 12.94 -4.08
N ARG A 134 3.84 13.34 -2.83
CA ARG A 134 5.11 13.71 -2.20
C ARG A 134 4.93 13.74 -0.69
N LEU A 135 6.03 13.79 0.04
CA LEU A 135 6.01 14.17 1.45
C LEU A 135 5.46 15.61 1.63
N PRO A 136 4.75 15.89 2.73
CA PRO A 136 4.38 17.25 3.11
C PRO A 136 5.64 18.04 3.52
N THR A 137 5.53 19.37 3.47
CA THR A 137 6.45 20.26 4.19
C THR A 137 5.98 20.42 5.63
N GLU A 138 6.83 20.92 6.54
CA GLU A 138 6.47 21.19 7.94
C GLU A 138 5.26 22.14 8.13
N LYS A 139 4.89 22.90 7.10
CA LYS A 139 3.76 23.86 7.11
C LYS A 139 2.47 23.31 6.49
N GLU A 140 2.45 22.03 6.08
CA GLU A 140 1.33 21.34 5.41
C GLU A 140 0.79 20.17 6.26
#